data_AF-W0TE27-F1
#
_entry.id   AF-W0TE27-F1
#
_cell.length_a   1.000
_cell.length_b   1.000
_cell.length_c   1.000
_cell.angle_alpha   90.00
_cell.angle_beta   90.00
_cell.angle_gamma   90.00
#
_symmetry.space_group_name_H-M   'P 1'
#
loop_
_entity.id
_entity.type
_entity.pdbx_description
1 polymer ?
#
loop_
_entity_poly.entity_id
_entity_poly.type
_entity_poly.pdbx_seq_one_letter_code
_entity_poly.pdbx_strand_id
1 'polypeptide(L)'
;MGRYSVKRYKTKRRTKDLDLIYEELASQKQIDGLLNQPIDETKPGLGQHYCIHCAKYFETAYALKTHLKTKVHKRRVKELKGVPYTQEVANAAVGYNLNRFLARVEQIKTQVGPQKEENEKVLDSHLKSSLANVSTTESTLPYLDSVVQDQKQQEVAATEEEVQMAD
;
A
#
# COMPACT_ATOMS: atom_id res chain seq x y z
N MET A 1 -24.73 -20.57 -11.61
CA MET A 1 -23.69 -19.57 -11.25
C MET A 1 -23.85 -18.34 -12.13
N GLY A 2 -23.96 -17.13 -11.57
CA GLY A 2 -24.30 -15.93 -12.36
C GLY A 2 -23.14 -15.37 -13.19
N ARG A 3 -23.46 -14.62 -14.26
CA ARG A 3 -22.47 -14.03 -15.19
C ARG A 3 -21.36 -13.24 -14.50
N TYR A 4 -21.67 -12.50 -13.44
CA TYR A 4 -20.71 -11.67 -12.72
C TYR A 4 -19.57 -12.51 -12.10
N SER A 5 -19.91 -13.58 -11.38
CA SER A 5 -18.93 -14.46 -10.74
C SER A 5 -18.00 -15.12 -11.76
N VAL A 6 -18.57 -15.68 -12.82
CA VAL A 6 -17.84 -16.32 -13.92
C VAL A 6 -16.98 -15.32 -14.70
N LYS A 7 -17.40 -14.06 -14.82
CA LYS A 7 -16.60 -13.04 -15.53
C LYS A 7 -15.45 -12.48 -14.67
N ARG A 8 -15.66 -12.35 -13.35
CA ARG A 8 -14.72 -11.69 -12.43
C ARG A 8 -13.65 -12.63 -11.87
N TYR A 9 -14.03 -13.83 -11.43
CA TYR A 9 -13.14 -14.75 -10.69
C TYR A 9 -12.54 -15.87 -11.54
N LYS A 10 -12.34 -15.63 -12.85
CA LYS A 10 -11.63 -16.57 -13.74
C LYS A 10 -10.14 -16.56 -13.44
N THR A 11 -9.48 -17.69 -13.70
CA THR A 11 -8.02 -17.87 -13.55
C THR A 11 -7.20 -16.79 -14.27
N LYS A 12 -7.60 -16.38 -15.48
CA LYS A 12 -6.96 -15.30 -16.25
C LYS A 12 -7.04 -13.89 -15.61
N ARG A 13 -7.80 -13.72 -14.53
CA ARG A 13 -7.99 -12.45 -13.78
C ARG A 13 -7.72 -12.64 -12.29
N ARG A 14 -6.95 -13.67 -11.93
CA ARG A 14 -6.61 -13.99 -10.55
C ARG A 14 -5.78 -12.86 -9.96
N THR A 15 -6.19 -12.39 -8.79
CA THR A 15 -5.39 -11.46 -7.98
C THR A 15 -4.40 -12.23 -7.13
N LYS A 16 -3.37 -11.54 -6.65
CA LYS A 16 -2.42 -12.13 -5.71
C LYS A 16 -3.13 -12.62 -4.44
N ASP A 17 -2.70 -13.77 -3.94
CA ASP A 17 -3.29 -14.39 -2.75
C ASP A 17 -2.83 -13.68 -1.47
N LEU A 18 -3.68 -13.67 -0.45
CA LEU A 18 -3.43 -12.91 0.78
C LEU A 18 -2.23 -13.43 1.57
N ASP A 19 -1.97 -14.73 1.54
CA ASP A 19 -0.87 -15.34 2.27
C ASP A 19 0.49 -14.89 1.70
N LEU A 20 0.59 -14.75 0.37
CA LEU A 20 1.78 -14.21 -0.29
C LEU A 20 2.01 -12.74 0.07
N ILE A 21 0.93 -11.94 0.13
CA ILE A 21 1.02 -10.53 0.55
C ILE A 21 1.43 -10.44 2.03
N TYR A 22 0.96 -11.38 2.87
CA TYR A 22 1.36 -11.44 4.27
C TYR A 22 2.87 -11.68 4.41
N GLU A 23 3.43 -12.61 3.63
CA GLU A 23 4.87 -12.89 3.61
C GLU A 23 5.68 -11.67 3.15
N GLU A 24 5.21 -10.96 2.11
CA GLU A 24 5.84 -9.72 1.63
C GLU A 24 5.89 -8.63 2.68
N LEU A 25 4.82 -8.44 3.43
CA LEU A 25 4.76 -7.44 4.51
C LEU A 25 5.58 -7.85 5.74
N ALA A 26 5.85 -9.14 5.92
CA ALA A 26 6.69 -9.61 7.01
C ALA A 26 8.19 -9.34 6.76
N SER A 27 8.63 -9.28 5.50
CA SER A 27 10.04 -9.08 5.15
C SER A 27 10.34 -7.66 4.70
N GLN A 28 11.21 -6.97 5.44
CA GLN A 28 11.70 -5.62 5.09
C GLN A 28 12.33 -5.57 3.69
N LYS A 29 13.16 -6.57 3.36
CA LYS A 29 13.82 -6.67 2.06
C LYS A 29 12.82 -6.73 0.89
N GLN A 30 11.71 -7.43 1.08
CA GLN A 30 10.67 -7.53 0.06
C GLN A 30 9.90 -6.22 -0.06
N ILE A 31 9.59 -5.56 1.05
CA ILE A 31 8.99 -4.22 1.05
C ILE A 31 9.87 -3.25 0.27
N ASP A 32 11.16 -3.18 0.59
CA ASP A 32 12.09 -2.25 -0.04
C ASP A 32 12.22 -2.51 -1.56
N GLY A 33 12.28 -3.79 -1.95
CA GLY A 33 12.31 -4.16 -3.37
C GLY A 33 11.00 -3.85 -4.11
N LEU A 34 9.85 -3.91 -3.43
CA LEU A 34 8.55 -3.57 -3.99
C LEU A 34 8.28 -2.07 -4.05
N LEU A 35 8.84 -1.28 -3.14
CA LEU A 35 8.78 0.17 -3.16
C LEU A 35 9.73 0.75 -4.21
N ASN A 36 10.96 0.23 -4.29
CA ASN A 36 12.00 0.71 -5.20
C ASN A 36 12.11 -0.19 -6.44
N GLN A 37 10.99 -0.39 -7.14
CA GLN A 37 11.00 -1.17 -8.38
C GLN A 37 11.73 -0.42 -9.50
N PRO A 38 12.47 -1.13 -10.37
CA PRO A 38 13.00 -0.51 -11.58
C PRO A 38 11.85 -0.02 -12.46
N ILE A 39 12.13 1.03 -13.22
CA ILE A 39 11.19 1.60 -14.20
C ILE A 39 10.82 0.53 -15.22
N ASP A 40 9.52 0.24 -15.32
CA ASP A 40 8.96 -0.79 -16.21
C ASP A 40 7.81 -0.20 -17.02
N GLU A 41 8.00 -0.10 -18.33
CA GLU A 41 7.06 0.50 -19.28
C GLU A 41 5.74 -0.28 -19.39
N THR A 42 5.74 -1.56 -19.04
CA THR A 42 4.55 -2.42 -19.14
C THR A 42 3.58 -2.21 -17.98
N LYS A 43 4.06 -1.63 -16.87
CA LYS A 43 3.28 -1.44 -15.65
C LYS A 43 2.69 -0.03 -15.59
N PRO A 44 1.48 0.14 -15.03
CA PRO A 44 0.93 1.46 -14.74
C PRO A 44 1.88 2.28 -13.85
N GLY A 45 2.01 3.58 -14.14
CA GLY A 45 2.87 4.49 -13.38
C GLY A 45 4.34 4.07 -13.35
N LEU A 46 4.81 3.38 -14.40
CA LEU A 46 6.18 2.88 -14.54
C LEU A 46 6.64 1.99 -13.38
N GLY A 47 5.69 1.37 -12.67
CA GLY A 47 5.95 0.53 -11.49
C GLY A 47 6.21 1.29 -10.18
N GLN A 48 6.25 2.63 -10.19
CA GLN A 48 6.66 3.43 -9.03
C GLN A 48 5.56 3.58 -7.98
N HIS A 49 4.29 3.71 -8.41
CA HIS A 49 3.17 3.92 -7.50
C HIS A 49 2.46 2.60 -7.19
N TYR A 50 3.02 1.82 -6.27
CA TYR A 50 2.52 0.50 -5.91
C TYR A 50 1.97 0.42 -4.47
N CYS A 51 0.79 -0.17 -4.29
CA CYS A 51 0.27 -0.51 -2.96
C CYS A 51 0.49 -1.99 -2.67
N ILE A 52 1.34 -2.28 -1.68
CA ILE A 52 1.70 -3.66 -1.28
C ILE A 52 0.47 -4.41 -0.76
N HIS A 53 -0.31 -3.82 0.15
CA HIS A 53 -1.49 -4.46 0.73
C HIS A 53 -2.51 -4.94 -0.30
N CYS A 54 -2.74 -4.14 -1.36
CA CYS A 54 -3.73 -4.44 -2.39
C CYS A 54 -3.14 -5.11 -3.64
N ALA A 55 -1.81 -5.27 -3.70
CA ALA A 55 -1.07 -5.74 -4.87
C ALA A 55 -1.51 -5.06 -6.17
N LYS A 56 -1.56 -3.71 -6.15
CA LYS A 56 -2.06 -2.91 -7.27
C LYS A 56 -1.14 -1.74 -7.59
N TYR A 57 -0.88 -1.55 -8.87
CA TYR A 57 -0.20 -0.39 -9.44
C TYR A 57 -1.18 0.74 -9.75
N PHE A 58 -0.71 1.97 -9.55
CA PHE A 58 -1.40 3.22 -9.83
C PHE A 58 -0.62 4.02 -10.85
N GLU A 59 -1.31 4.88 -11.58
CA GLU A 59 -0.72 5.75 -12.60
C GLU A 59 0.06 6.93 -11.99
N THR A 60 -0.45 7.51 -10.91
CA THR A 60 0.11 8.72 -10.27
C THR A 60 0.17 8.57 -8.75
N ALA A 61 1.04 9.36 -8.13
CA ALA A 61 1.14 9.45 -6.67
C ALA A 61 -0.19 9.89 -6.01
N TYR A 62 -0.97 10.75 -6.68
CA TYR A 62 -2.28 11.18 -6.18
C TYR A 62 -3.30 10.04 -6.17
N ALA A 63 -3.33 9.20 -7.20
CA ALA A 63 -4.19 8.02 -7.25
C ALA A 63 -3.86 7.04 -6.11
N LEU A 64 -2.58 6.89 -5.77
CA LEU A 64 -2.15 6.10 -4.61
C LEU A 64 -2.62 6.75 -3.28
N LYS A 65 -2.41 8.06 -3.11
CA LYS A 65 -2.84 8.82 -1.92
C LYS A 65 -4.34 8.72 -1.66
N THR A 66 -5.15 8.83 -2.71
CA THR A 66 -6.61 8.66 -2.61
C THR A 66 -7.00 7.21 -2.30
N HIS A 67 -6.34 6.24 -2.94
CA HIS A 67 -6.56 4.82 -2.68
C HIS A 67 -6.39 4.44 -1.21
N LEU A 68 -5.31 4.90 -0.56
CA LEU A 68 -5.03 4.60 0.86
C LEU A 68 -6.17 5.02 1.80
N LYS A 69 -6.90 6.10 1.45
CA LYS A 69 -8.04 6.60 2.25
C LYS A 69 -9.33 5.79 2.05
N THR A 70 -9.45 5.05 0.94
CA THR A 70 -10.69 4.35 0.56
C THR A 70 -11.02 3.17 1.46
N LYS A 71 -12.31 2.81 1.51
CA LYS A 71 -12.80 1.62 2.24
C LYS A 71 -12.22 0.30 1.72
N VAL A 72 -11.86 0.24 0.43
CA VAL A 72 -11.30 -0.97 -0.20
C VAL A 72 -9.94 -1.28 0.43
N HIS A 73 -9.07 -0.28 0.55
CA HIS A 73 -7.77 -0.43 1.18
C HIS A 73 -7.92 -0.80 2.67
N LYS A 74 -8.75 -0.06 3.41
CA LYS A 74 -8.99 -0.32 4.84
C LYS A 74 -9.53 -1.73 5.11
N ARG A 75 -10.39 -2.24 4.21
CA ARG A 75 -10.88 -3.62 4.26
C ARG A 75 -9.73 -4.61 4.10
N ARG A 76 -8.81 -4.38 3.15
CA ARG A 76 -7.67 -5.25 2.88
C ARG A 76 -6.68 -5.29 4.04
N VAL A 77 -6.37 -4.13 4.63
CA VAL A 77 -5.55 -4.05 5.84
C VAL A 77 -6.19 -4.85 6.97
N LYS A 78 -7.52 -4.73 7.18
CA LYS A 78 -8.23 -5.52 8.20
C LYS A 78 -8.18 -7.03 7.91
N GLU A 79 -8.33 -7.45 6.65
CA GLU A 79 -8.21 -8.86 6.24
C GLU A 79 -6.80 -9.42 6.54
N LEU A 80 -5.75 -8.60 6.39
CA LEU A 80 -4.36 -9.00 6.59
C LEU A 80 -3.89 -9.00 8.06
N LYS A 81 -4.67 -8.47 9.01
CA LYS A 81 -4.26 -8.45 10.44
C LYS A 81 -4.21 -9.83 11.09
N GLY A 82 -5.00 -10.78 10.58
CA GLY A 82 -5.06 -12.13 11.14
C GLY A 82 -3.91 -13.03 10.69
N VAL A 83 -3.84 -14.22 11.28
CA VAL A 83 -2.99 -15.30 10.78
C VAL A 83 -3.49 -15.71 9.39
N PRO A 84 -2.61 -15.77 8.37
CA PRO A 84 -2.99 -16.19 7.01
C PRO A 84 -3.51 -17.62 7.00
N TYR A 85 -4.49 -17.91 6.14
CA TYR A 85 -5.12 -19.22 6.07
C TYR A 85 -4.33 -20.14 5.14
N THR A 86 -3.35 -20.84 5.68
CA THR A 86 -2.52 -21.79 4.92
C THR A 86 -3.14 -23.19 4.90
N GLN A 87 -2.62 -24.07 4.04
CA GLN A 87 -3.01 -25.48 3.99
C GLN A 87 -2.86 -26.20 5.33
N GLU A 88 -1.92 -25.75 6.17
CA GLU A 88 -1.70 -26.31 7.52
C GLU A 88 -2.93 -26.11 8.41
N VAL A 89 -3.63 -24.98 8.27
CA VAL A 89 -4.88 -24.69 9.00
C VAL A 89 -5.98 -25.65 8.58
N ALA A 90 -6.11 -25.90 7.27
CA ALA A 90 -7.10 -26.84 6.73
C ALA A 90 -6.84 -28.28 7.20
N ASN A 91 -5.59 -28.71 7.17
CA ASN A 91 -5.17 -30.03 7.64
C ASN A 91 -5.42 -30.21 9.14
N ALA A 92 -5.04 -29.21 9.95
CA ALA A 92 -5.24 -29.20 11.39
C ALA A 92 -6.73 -29.28 11.77
N ALA A 93 -7.61 -28.64 11.01
CA ALA A 93 -9.06 -28.69 11.24
C ALA A 93 -9.65 -30.12 11.11
N VAL A 94 -9.00 -31.00 10.34
CA VAL A 94 -9.37 -32.41 10.17
C VAL A 94 -8.58 -33.32 11.15
N GLY A 95 -7.74 -32.74 12.02
CA GLY A 95 -6.90 -33.49 12.96
C GLY A 95 -5.57 -33.99 12.37
N TYR A 96 -5.20 -33.54 11.17
CA TYR A 96 -3.93 -33.90 10.52
C TYR A 96 -2.84 -32.86 10.79
N ASN A 97 -1.65 -33.30 11.21
CA ASN A 97 -0.48 -32.44 11.47
C ASN A 97 -0.72 -31.26 12.44
N LEU A 98 -1.47 -31.49 13.53
CA LEU A 98 -1.78 -30.47 14.54
C LEU A 98 -0.53 -29.78 15.14
N ASN A 99 0.50 -30.55 15.49
CA ASN A 99 1.72 -29.99 16.11
C ASN A 99 2.40 -28.95 15.22
N ARG A 100 2.42 -29.19 13.90
CA ARG A 100 2.99 -28.26 12.91
C ARG A 100 2.20 -26.96 12.87
N PHE A 101 0.87 -27.05 12.84
CA PHE A 101 -0.01 -25.88 12.89
C PHE A 101 0.19 -25.07 14.18
N LEU A 102 0.25 -25.73 15.34
CA LEU A 102 0.48 -25.06 16.63
C LEU A 102 1.81 -24.32 16.67
N ALA A 103 2.89 -24.97 16.23
CA ALA A 103 4.22 -24.35 16.14
C ALA A 103 4.21 -23.13 15.19
N ARG A 104 3.51 -23.22 14.05
CA ARG A 104 3.39 -22.10 13.11
C ARG A 104 2.62 -20.92 13.70
N VAL A 105 1.52 -21.18 14.39
CA VAL A 105 0.72 -20.13 15.05
C VAL A 105 1.54 -19.45 16.15
N GLU A 106 2.31 -20.21 16.92
CA GLU A 106 3.20 -19.68 17.94
C GLU A 106 4.30 -18.79 17.35
N GLN A 107 4.96 -19.23 16.27
CA GLN A 107 5.94 -18.42 15.53
C GLN A 107 5.35 -17.10 15.01
N ILE A 108 4.11 -17.14 14.49
CA ILE A 108 3.45 -15.93 13.99
C ILE A 108 3.12 -14.97 15.14
N LYS A 109 2.65 -15.47 16.27
CA LYS A 109 2.35 -14.63 17.44
C LYS A 109 3.60 -14.00 18.06
N THR A 110 4.71 -14.74 18.10
CA THR A 110 5.93 -14.34 18.81
C THR A 110 6.86 -13.47 17.98
N GLN A 111 7.04 -13.79 16.70
CA GLN A 111 8.09 -13.19 15.87
C GLN A 111 7.51 -12.48 14.64
N VAL A 112 6.78 -13.19 13.79
CA VAL A 112 6.41 -12.68 12.45
C VAL A 112 5.34 -11.57 12.53
N GLY A 113 4.36 -11.73 13.42
CA GLY A 113 3.29 -10.76 13.67
C GLY A 113 3.82 -9.39 14.10
N PRO A 114 4.59 -9.27 15.19
CA PRO A 114 5.13 -7.98 15.62
C PRO A 114 6.05 -7.35 14.57
N GLN A 115 6.92 -8.14 13.93
CA GLN A 115 7.78 -7.66 12.83
C GLN A 115 6.97 -7.05 11.69
N LYS A 116 5.90 -7.73 11.28
CA LYS A 116 5.00 -7.22 10.24
C LYS A 116 4.34 -5.91 10.68
N GLU A 117 3.81 -5.83 11.90
CA GLU A 117 3.17 -4.61 12.40
C GLU A 117 4.14 -3.41 12.46
N GLU A 118 5.39 -3.65 12.84
CA GLU A 118 6.46 -2.66 12.80
C GLU A 118 6.73 -2.20 11.36
N ASN A 119 6.88 -3.14 10.43
CA ASN A 119 7.09 -2.84 9.02
C ASN A 119 5.92 -2.03 8.42
N GLU A 120 4.67 -2.38 8.76
CA GLU A 120 3.49 -1.65 8.30
C GLU A 120 3.46 -0.20 8.82
N LYS A 121 3.88 0.04 10.07
CA LYS A 121 4.01 1.40 10.62
C LYS A 121 5.07 2.21 9.89
N VAL A 122 6.22 1.61 9.62
CA VAL A 122 7.32 2.24 8.86
C VAL A 122 6.88 2.54 7.42
N LEU A 123 6.15 1.62 6.79
CA LEU A 123 5.60 1.81 5.45
C LEU A 123 4.58 2.96 5.43
N ASP A 124 3.68 3.02 6.41
CA ASP A 124 2.68 4.11 6.51
C ASP A 124 3.34 5.47 6.75
N SER A 125 4.37 5.56 7.58
CA SER A 125 5.11 6.80 7.80
C SER A 125 5.85 7.25 6.53
N HIS A 126 6.51 6.32 5.81
CA HIS A 126 7.17 6.60 4.54
C HIS A 126 6.19 7.05 3.45
N LEU A 127 5.05 6.38 3.30
CA LEU A 127 4.04 6.79 2.32
C LEU A 127 3.43 8.16 2.69
N LYS A 128 3.22 8.45 3.97
CA LYS A 128 2.73 9.77 4.41
C LYS A 128 3.73 10.88 4.10
N SER A 129 5.02 10.67 4.35
CA SER A 129 6.05 11.67 4.03
C SER A 129 6.20 11.85 2.52
N SER A 130 6.31 10.76 1.76
CA SER A 130 6.42 10.79 0.30
C SER A 130 5.23 11.48 -0.39
N LEU A 131 4.01 11.25 0.12
CA LEU A 131 2.79 11.77 -0.50
C LEU A 131 2.30 13.11 0.08
N ALA A 132 2.99 13.70 1.07
CA ALA A 132 2.53 14.90 1.77
C ALA A 132 2.17 16.04 0.80
N ASN A 133 3.10 16.36 -0.10
CA ASN A 133 3.02 17.52 -0.99
C ASN A 133 2.32 17.24 -2.32
N VAL A 134 1.83 16.02 -2.53
CA VAL A 134 1.11 15.65 -3.74
C VAL A 134 -0.28 16.30 -3.71
N SER A 135 -0.41 17.41 -4.42
CA SER A 135 -1.64 18.15 -4.69
C SER A 135 -2.10 17.91 -6.13
N THR A 136 -3.41 17.99 -6.37
CA THR A 136 -4.00 18.07 -7.71
C THR A 136 -3.74 19.48 -8.25
N THR A 137 -2.50 19.83 -8.57
CA THR A 137 -2.16 21.16 -9.11
C THR A 137 -2.56 21.35 -10.56
N GLU A 138 -3.48 20.54 -11.08
CA GLU A 138 -4.21 20.91 -12.29
C GLU A 138 -5.49 21.56 -11.82
N SER A 139 -5.53 22.90 -11.92
CA SER A 139 -6.79 23.58 -11.81
C SER A 139 -7.70 23.06 -12.92
N THR A 140 -8.93 22.67 -12.60
CA THR A 140 -9.86 22.09 -13.57
C THR A 140 -10.27 23.09 -14.67
N LEU A 141 -9.85 24.35 -14.56
CA LEU A 141 -10.15 25.41 -15.50
C LEU A 141 -8.86 26.20 -15.79
N PRO A 142 -8.44 26.33 -17.07
CA PRO A 142 -7.13 26.88 -17.46
C PRO A 142 -6.86 28.32 -17.00
N TYR A 143 -7.87 29.08 -16.58
CA TYR A 143 -7.70 30.44 -16.06
C TYR A 143 -7.29 30.48 -14.57
N LEU A 144 -7.48 29.40 -13.82
CA LEU A 144 -7.14 29.34 -12.39
C LEU A 144 -5.67 29.00 -12.13
N ASP A 145 -4.93 28.55 -13.15
CA ASP A 145 -3.51 28.22 -13.02
C ASP A 145 -2.65 29.44 -12.68
N SER A 146 -2.98 30.64 -13.21
CA SER A 146 -2.26 31.87 -12.85
C SER A 146 -2.46 32.24 -11.39
N VAL A 147 -3.70 32.10 -10.88
CA VAL A 147 -4.03 32.40 -9.48
C VAL A 147 -3.31 31.45 -8.51
N VAL A 148 -3.19 30.17 -8.88
CA VAL A 148 -2.44 29.18 -8.09
C VAL A 148 -0.93 29.46 -8.12
N GLN A 149 -0.39 29.89 -9.26
CA GLN A 149 1.02 30.31 -9.37
C GLN A 149 1.31 31.54 -8.51
N ASP A 150 0.43 32.54 -8.54
CA ASP A 150 0.53 33.76 -7.72
C ASP A 150 0.46 33.45 -6.23
N GLN A 151 -0.46 32.57 -5.80
CA GLN A 151 -0.56 32.13 -4.40
C GLN A 151 0.70 31.39 -3.93
N LYS A 152 1.26 30.53 -4.79
CA LYS A 152 2.47 29.77 -4.46
C LYS A 152 3.70 30.68 -4.36
N GLN A 153 3.77 31.72 -5.19
CA GLN A 153 4.83 32.75 -5.09
C GLN A 153 4.69 33.56 -3.80
N GLN A 154 3.47 33.90 -3.38
CA GLN A 154 3.21 34.60 -2.12
C GLN A 154 3.55 33.76 -0.89
N GLU A 155 3.26 32.46 -0.90
CA GLU A 155 3.64 31.55 0.20
C GLU A 155 5.16 31.42 0.32
N VAL A 156 5.89 31.30 -0.79
CA VAL A 156 7.36 31.23 -0.79
C VAL A 156 7.96 32.56 -0.29
N ALA A 157 7.46 33.70 -0.77
CA ALA A 157 7.88 35.02 -0.32
C ALA A 157 7.63 35.22 1.19
N ALA A 158 6.48 34.79 1.71
CA ALA A 158 6.18 34.88 3.14
C ALA A 158 7.12 34.02 3.99
N THR A 159 7.48 32.81 3.53
CA THR A 159 8.45 31.97 4.25
C THR A 159 9.88 32.52 4.21
N GLU A 160 10.25 33.23 3.14
CA GLU A 160 11.57 33.88 3.02
C GLU A 160 11.66 35.13 3.92
N GLU A 161 10.58 35.91 4.03
CA GLU A 161 10.50 37.06 4.94
C GLU A 161 10.51 36.65 6.42
N GLU A 162 9.85 35.54 6.78
CA GLU A 162 9.91 35.00 8.15
C GLU A 162 11.32 34.53 8.55
N VAL A 163 12.09 33.98 7.59
CA VAL A 163 13.48 33.55 7.84
C VAL A 163 14.41 34.76 7.96
N GLN A 164 14.22 35.81 7.17
CA GLN A 164 15.04 37.04 7.25
C GLN A 164 14.78 37.87 8.51
N MET A 165 13.63 37.69 9.18
CA MET A 165 13.26 38.38 10.42
C MET A 165 13.68 37.62 11.70
N ALA A 166 14.23 36.41 11.57
CA ALA A 166 14.60 35.53 12.68
C ALA A 166 16.12 35.45 12.95
N ASP A 167 16.94 36.08 12.09
CA ASP A 167 18.40 36.29 12.26
C ASP A 167 18.69 37.70 12.82
#